data_AF-A0A8H6LVN4-F1
#
_entry.id   AF-A0A8H6LVN4-F1
#
_cell.length_a   1.000
_cell.length_b   1.000
_cell.length_c   1.000
_cell.angle_alpha   90.00
_cell.angle_beta   90.00
_cell.angle_gamma   90.00
#
_symmetry.space_group_name_H-M   'P 1'
#
loop_
_entity.id
_entity.type
_entity.pdbx_description
1 polymer ?
#
loop_
_entity_poly.entity_id
_entity_poly.type
_entity_poly.pdbx_seq_one_letter_code
_entity_poly.pdbx_strand_id
1 'polypeptide(L)'
;LWRMYLAARGALWMPTDLDLEKDKHDWAMSMSDSEKWIVARVLGYFATADGLVADNIVARFVREVDCTEAKYFYGLQVVVENIHAETCAMFIDALVPAGNQKTLLSWSTKVPSIAFKNLWAAKWIVDNSRTFAERLVAFVCVEGIFCCSCFAMIGWIKSNGKMPGLSLANDLIRRDEDTHIDFACALFRHIRSHPASSSIVETVQEAVDVETEFAIG
;
A
#
# COMPACT_ATOMS: atom_id res chain seq x y z
N LEU A 1 6.97 -17.35 11.67
CA LEU A 1 5.70 -17.25 10.92
C LEU A 1 4.48 -17.24 11.86
N TRP A 2 4.14 -18.31 12.60
CA TRP A 2 2.94 -18.31 13.47
C TRP A 2 2.84 -17.14 14.46
N ARG A 3 3.93 -16.81 15.16
CA ARG A 3 3.94 -15.65 16.08
C ARG A 3 3.66 -14.31 15.38
N MET A 4 4.11 -14.16 14.13
CA MET A 4 3.87 -12.96 13.33
C MET A 4 2.40 -12.88 12.93
N TYR A 5 1.79 -14.01 12.55
CA TYR A 5 0.34 -14.10 12.33
C TYR A 5 -0.46 -13.71 13.59
N LEU A 6 -0.09 -14.24 14.77
CA LEU A 6 -0.77 -13.89 16.01
C LEU A 6 -0.64 -12.39 16.36
N ALA A 7 0.55 -11.81 16.13
CA ALA A 7 0.79 -10.40 16.33
C ALA A 7 -0.05 -9.54 15.38
N ALA A 8 -0.01 -9.83 14.07
CA ALA A 8 -0.82 -9.15 13.06
C ALA A 8 -2.31 -9.24 13.38
N ARG A 9 -2.80 -10.43 13.78
CA ARG A 9 -4.21 -10.63 14.13
C ARG A 9 -4.62 -9.80 15.36
N GLY A 10 -3.73 -9.68 16.34
CA GLY A 10 -3.97 -8.88 17.54
C GLY A 10 -3.95 -7.37 17.29
N ALA A 11 -3.48 -6.93 16.11
CA ALA A 11 -3.35 -5.53 15.74
C ALA A 11 -4.51 -5.04 14.83
N LEU A 12 -5.47 -5.91 14.49
CA LEU A 12 -6.62 -5.54 13.66
C LEU A 12 -7.36 -4.31 14.21
N TRP A 13 -7.83 -3.48 13.28
CA TRP A 13 -8.56 -2.25 13.51
C TRP A 13 -9.67 -2.14 12.47
N MET A 14 -10.68 -1.31 12.72
CA MET A 14 -11.79 -1.12 11.79
C MET A 14 -11.80 0.31 11.23
N PRO A 15 -12.16 0.52 9.95
CA PRO A 15 -12.27 1.88 9.39
C PRO A 15 -13.24 2.75 10.18
N THR A 16 -14.28 2.15 10.77
CA THR A 16 -15.28 2.83 11.61
C THR A 16 -14.72 3.41 12.92
N ASP A 17 -13.50 3.02 13.32
CA ASP A 17 -12.84 3.56 14.50
C ASP A 17 -12.20 4.95 14.24
N LEU A 18 -12.15 5.39 12.97
CA LEU A 18 -11.60 6.68 12.57
C LEU A 18 -12.68 7.78 12.63
N ASP A 19 -12.39 8.87 13.35
CA ASP A 19 -13.20 10.09 13.35
C ASP A 19 -12.70 11.07 12.28
N LEU A 20 -13.58 11.38 11.31
CA LEU A 20 -13.28 12.23 10.15
C LEU A 20 -13.91 13.62 10.26
N GLU A 21 -14.59 13.97 11.36
CA GLU A 21 -15.28 15.27 11.46
C GLU A 21 -14.31 16.44 11.38
N LYS A 22 -13.17 16.35 12.10
CA LYS A 22 -12.12 17.37 12.01
C LYS A 22 -11.44 17.37 10.64
N ASP A 23 -11.27 16.21 10.01
CA ASP A 23 -10.67 16.09 8.67
C ASP A 23 -11.52 16.81 7.61
N LYS A 24 -12.85 16.64 7.65
CA LYS A 24 -13.77 17.38 6.76
C LYS A 24 -13.64 18.89 6.95
N HIS A 25 -13.56 19.35 8.20
CA HIS A 25 -13.38 20.76 8.51
C HIS A 25 -12.03 21.29 7.99
N ASP A 26 -10.93 20.60 8.31
CA ASP A 26 -9.59 20.99 7.91
C ASP A 26 -9.48 21.04 6.38
N TRP A 27 -10.04 20.04 5.69
CA TRP A 27 -10.11 19.99 4.23
C TRP A 27 -10.89 21.16 3.64
N ALA A 28 -12.03 21.53 4.21
CA ALA A 28 -12.85 22.62 3.69
C ALA A 28 -12.21 24.00 3.95
N MET A 29 -11.70 24.23 5.17
CA MET A 29 -11.45 25.57 5.70
C MET A 29 -9.97 25.89 6.00
N SER A 30 -9.12 24.88 6.17
CA SER A 30 -7.76 25.08 6.74
C SER A 30 -6.62 24.58 5.85
N MET A 31 -6.92 23.77 4.84
CA MET A 31 -5.92 23.29 3.87
C MET A 31 -5.84 24.21 2.65
N SER A 32 -4.61 24.49 2.25
CA SER A 32 -4.28 25.11 0.96
C SER A 32 -4.52 24.14 -0.20
N ASP A 33 -4.61 24.67 -1.42
CA ASP A 33 -4.76 23.84 -2.62
C ASP A 33 -3.60 22.86 -2.81
N SER A 34 -2.38 23.24 -2.43
CA SER A 34 -1.22 22.36 -2.46
C SER A 34 -1.34 21.19 -1.47
N GLU A 35 -1.80 21.45 -0.24
CA GLU A 35 -2.03 20.39 0.75
C GLU A 35 -3.16 19.44 0.31
N LYS A 36 -4.26 19.99 -0.24
CA LYS A 36 -5.35 19.17 -0.79
C LYS A 36 -4.89 18.34 -1.97
N TRP A 37 -4.04 18.90 -2.83
CA TRP A 37 -3.47 18.19 -3.96
C TRP A 37 -2.57 17.02 -3.51
N ILE A 38 -1.73 17.22 -2.48
CA ILE A 38 -0.91 16.14 -1.91
C ILE A 38 -1.79 14.99 -1.42
N VAL A 39 -2.80 15.30 -0.60
CA VAL A 39 -3.71 14.27 -0.05
C VAL A 39 -4.50 13.58 -1.17
N ALA A 40 -5.03 14.34 -2.14
CA ALA A 40 -5.72 13.77 -3.29
C ALA A 40 -4.80 12.84 -4.10
N ARG A 41 -3.55 13.22 -4.31
CA ARG A 41 -2.59 12.36 -5.03
C ARG A 41 -2.33 11.05 -4.31
N VAL A 42 -2.16 11.08 -3.00
CA VAL A 42 -2.00 9.87 -2.18
C VAL A 42 -3.25 8.98 -2.26
N LEU A 43 -4.45 9.55 -2.10
CA LEU A 43 -5.71 8.81 -2.22
C LEU A 43 -5.92 8.24 -3.63
N GLY A 44 -5.54 8.99 -4.67
CA GLY A 44 -5.64 8.55 -6.07
C GLY A 44 -4.73 7.36 -6.40
N TYR A 45 -3.60 7.21 -5.70
CA TYR A 45 -2.74 6.03 -5.79
C TYR A 45 -3.33 4.85 -5.03
N PHE A 46 -3.63 5.03 -3.73
CA PHE A 46 -4.14 3.95 -2.88
C PHE A 46 -5.51 3.42 -3.30
N ALA A 47 -6.33 4.23 -4.00
CA ALA A 47 -7.62 3.79 -4.53
C ALA A 47 -7.57 2.53 -5.42
N THR A 48 -6.39 2.18 -5.95
CA THR A 48 -6.19 0.96 -6.75
C THR A 48 -5.08 0.06 -6.26
N ALA A 49 -4.15 0.56 -5.44
CA ALA A 49 -2.94 -0.17 -5.06
C ALA A 49 -3.25 -1.41 -4.19
N ASP A 50 -4.02 -1.23 -3.12
CA ASP A 50 -4.33 -2.30 -2.14
C ASP A 50 -5.08 -3.47 -2.79
N GLY A 51 -5.92 -3.18 -3.79
CA GLY A 51 -6.60 -4.19 -4.59
C GLY A 51 -5.64 -5.08 -5.39
N LEU A 52 -4.58 -4.49 -5.97
CA LEU A 52 -3.57 -5.25 -6.73
C LEU A 52 -2.76 -6.19 -5.82
N VAL A 53 -2.45 -5.73 -4.60
CA VAL A 53 -1.79 -6.54 -3.57
C VAL A 53 -2.66 -7.73 -3.17
N ALA A 54 -3.91 -7.47 -2.80
CA ALA A 54 -4.87 -8.49 -2.40
C ALA A 54 -5.07 -9.54 -3.51
N ASP A 55 -5.25 -9.09 -4.76
CA ASP A 55 -5.40 -9.96 -5.93
C ASP A 55 -4.17 -10.86 -6.13
N ASN A 56 -2.96 -10.33 -5.99
CA ASN A 56 -1.74 -11.13 -6.09
C ASN A 56 -1.67 -12.22 -5.00
N ILE A 57 -2.02 -11.87 -3.76
CA ILE A 57 -1.98 -12.82 -2.65
C ILE A 57 -2.97 -13.97 -2.90
N VAL A 58 -4.21 -13.64 -3.26
CA VAL A 58 -5.28 -14.62 -3.50
C VAL A 58 -5.00 -15.46 -4.73
N ALA A 59 -4.64 -14.84 -5.86
CA ALA A 59 -4.46 -15.54 -7.12
C ALA A 59 -3.18 -16.38 -7.15
N ARG A 60 -2.14 -15.98 -6.39
CA ARG A 60 -0.80 -16.58 -6.45
C ARG A 60 -0.27 -17.02 -5.10
N PHE A 61 0.14 -16.10 -4.24
CA PHE A 61 1.01 -16.45 -3.10
C PHE A 61 0.43 -17.50 -2.17
N VAL A 62 -0.88 -17.42 -1.86
CA VAL A 62 -1.56 -18.42 -1.02
C VAL A 62 -1.50 -19.83 -1.60
N ARG A 63 -1.51 -19.95 -2.94
CA ARG A 63 -1.46 -21.23 -3.65
C ARG A 63 -0.05 -21.81 -3.76
N GLU A 64 0.96 -20.94 -3.75
CA GLU A 64 2.36 -21.29 -3.96
C GLU A 64 3.11 -21.59 -2.67
N VAL A 65 2.64 -21.10 -1.52
CA VAL A 65 3.20 -21.48 -0.22
C VAL A 65 2.63 -22.80 0.27
N ASP A 66 3.50 -23.70 0.74
CA ASP A 66 3.06 -24.97 1.31
C ASP A 66 2.74 -24.86 2.80
N CYS A 67 3.47 -24.01 3.54
CA CYS A 67 3.35 -23.95 4.99
C CYS A 67 2.04 -23.29 5.44
N THR A 68 1.37 -23.96 6.37
CA THR A 68 0.07 -23.58 6.88
C THR A 68 0.10 -22.20 7.54
N GLU A 69 1.15 -21.90 8.31
CA GLU A 69 1.33 -20.60 8.97
C GLU A 69 1.36 -19.44 7.99
N ALA A 70 1.95 -19.62 6.80
CA ALA A 70 1.95 -18.58 5.77
C ALA A 70 0.58 -18.42 5.12
N LYS A 71 -0.17 -19.50 4.92
CA LYS A 71 -1.56 -19.42 4.45
C LYS A 71 -2.45 -18.65 5.44
N TYR A 72 -2.28 -18.89 6.74
CA TYR A 72 -2.99 -18.12 7.78
C TYR A 72 -2.61 -16.64 7.78
N PHE A 73 -1.31 -16.34 7.63
CA PHE A 73 -0.86 -14.95 7.54
C PHE A 73 -1.41 -14.26 6.29
N TYR A 74 -1.26 -14.85 5.11
CA TYR A 74 -1.77 -14.26 3.87
C TYR A 74 -3.29 -14.12 3.83
N GLY A 75 -4.03 -15.07 4.41
CA GLY A 75 -5.48 -14.93 4.55
C GLY A 75 -5.87 -13.75 5.44
N LEU A 76 -5.08 -13.46 6.49
CA LEU A 76 -5.26 -12.27 7.31
C LEU A 76 -4.82 -11.00 6.58
N GLN A 77 -3.70 -11.04 5.86
CA GLN A 77 -3.21 -9.90 5.10
C GLN A 77 -4.26 -9.44 4.09
N VAL A 78 -4.91 -10.34 3.35
CA VAL A 78 -6.02 -9.97 2.44
C VAL A 78 -7.17 -9.25 3.17
N VAL A 79 -7.48 -9.61 4.42
CA VAL A 79 -8.47 -8.88 5.21
C VAL A 79 -7.99 -7.47 5.55
N VAL A 80 -6.71 -7.33 5.89
CA VAL A 80 -6.07 -6.04 6.18
C VAL A 80 -6.04 -5.14 4.94
N GLU A 81 -5.67 -5.66 3.76
CA GLU A 81 -5.72 -4.91 2.50
C GLU A 81 -7.13 -4.40 2.17
N ASN A 82 -8.16 -5.21 2.46
CA ASN A 82 -9.55 -4.78 2.27
C ASN A 82 -9.94 -3.66 3.24
N ILE A 83 -9.43 -3.69 4.48
CA ILE A 83 -9.61 -2.60 5.47
C ILE A 83 -8.92 -1.32 4.99
N HIS A 84 -7.73 -1.43 4.39
CA HIS A 84 -7.01 -0.29 3.80
C HIS A 84 -7.79 0.32 2.62
N ALA A 85 -8.26 -0.53 1.70
CA ALA A 85 -9.08 -0.11 0.57
C ALA A 85 -10.38 0.57 1.01
N GLU A 86 -11.07 0.01 2.01
CA GLU A 86 -12.28 0.61 2.61
C GLU A 86 -11.98 1.97 3.25
N THR A 87 -10.86 2.06 3.98
CA THR A 87 -10.42 3.32 4.60
C THR A 87 -10.14 4.39 3.54
N CYS A 88 -9.46 4.04 2.46
CA CYS A 88 -9.19 4.95 1.35
C CYS A 88 -10.50 5.44 0.70
N ALA A 89 -11.45 4.53 0.43
CA ALA A 89 -12.76 4.88 -0.11
C ALA A 89 -13.53 5.83 0.82
N MET A 90 -13.50 5.57 2.14
CA MET A 90 -14.13 6.42 3.15
C MET A 90 -13.56 7.85 3.14
N PHE A 91 -12.23 8.02 3.01
CA PHE A 91 -11.63 9.35 2.89
C PHE A 91 -11.99 10.04 1.57
N ILE A 92 -12.01 9.31 0.45
CA ILE A 92 -12.44 9.87 -0.83
C ILE A 92 -13.89 10.37 -0.74
N ASP A 93 -14.78 9.59 -0.14
CA ASP A 93 -16.18 9.97 0.06
C ASP A 93 -16.37 11.15 1.00
N ALA A 94 -15.57 11.23 2.06
CA ALA A 94 -15.66 12.31 3.04
C ALA A 94 -15.10 13.64 2.53
N LEU A 95 -14.02 13.62 1.73
CA LEU A 95 -13.24 14.81 1.39
C LEU A 95 -13.47 15.28 -0.04
N VAL A 96 -13.64 14.37 -0.99
CA VAL A 96 -13.64 14.70 -2.42
C VAL A 96 -15.07 14.91 -2.90
N PRO A 97 -15.41 16.07 -3.52
CA PRO A 97 -16.73 16.30 -4.05
C PRO A 97 -17.15 15.19 -5.03
N ALA A 98 -18.40 14.73 -4.95
CA ALA A 98 -18.90 13.60 -5.74
C ALA A 98 -18.64 13.73 -7.26
N GLY A 99 -18.73 14.95 -7.81
CA GLY A 99 -18.44 15.22 -9.22
C GLY A 99 -16.97 15.00 -9.61
N ASN A 100 -16.05 15.01 -8.66
CA ASN A 100 -14.61 14.90 -8.86
C ASN A 100 -14.06 13.50 -8.52
N GLN A 101 -14.82 12.67 -7.80
CA GLN A 101 -14.36 11.33 -7.40
C GLN A 101 -13.99 10.46 -8.61
N LYS A 102 -14.81 10.43 -9.67
CA LYS A 102 -14.49 9.68 -10.90
C LYS A 102 -13.19 10.14 -11.54
N THR A 103 -12.91 11.45 -11.49
CA THR A 103 -11.67 12.02 -12.02
C THR A 103 -10.49 11.51 -11.20
N LEU A 104 -10.58 11.56 -9.87
CA LEU A 104 -9.55 11.06 -8.96
C LEU A 104 -9.26 9.58 -9.18
N LEU A 105 -10.30 8.73 -9.23
CA LEU A 105 -10.16 7.29 -9.48
C LEU A 105 -9.49 7.00 -10.82
N SER A 106 -9.69 7.87 -11.82
CA SER A 106 -9.03 7.72 -13.12
C SER A 106 -7.53 8.06 -13.09
N TRP A 107 -6.99 8.64 -12.01
CA TRP A 107 -5.56 8.94 -11.89
C TRP A 107 -4.69 7.69 -11.92
N SER A 108 -5.21 6.57 -11.41
CA SER A 108 -4.61 5.23 -11.51
C SER A 108 -4.16 4.83 -12.93
N THR A 109 -4.76 5.43 -13.96
CA THR A 109 -4.45 5.18 -15.38
C THR A 109 -4.04 6.42 -16.15
N LYS A 110 -4.43 7.62 -15.70
CA LYS A 110 -4.19 8.88 -16.43
C LYS A 110 -3.01 9.69 -15.91
N VAL A 111 -2.63 9.54 -14.65
CA VAL A 111 -1.45 10.21 -14.11
C VAL A 111 -0.25 9.29 -14.36
N PRO A 112 0.74 9.69 -15.19
CA PRO A 112 1.78 8.78 -15.66
C PRO A 112 2.53 8.08 -14.51
N SER A 113 2.94 8.80 -13.48
CA SER A 113 3.68 8.23 -12.35
C SER A 113 2.87 7.16 -11.59
N ILE A 114 1.57 7.39 -11.39
CA ILE A 114 0.67 6.43 -10.73
C ILE A 114 0.44 5.21 -11.65
N ALA A 115 0.18 5.46 -12.93
CA ALA A 115 -0.01 4.40 -13.91
C ALA A 115 1.24 3.51 -14.04
N PHE A 116 2.45 4.11 -14.04
CA PHE A 116 3.70 3.36 -14.09
C PHE A 116 3.90 2.46 -12.86
N LYS A 117 3.59 2.94 -11.65
CA LYS A 117 3.60 2.10 -10.44
C LYS A 117 2.68 0.89 -10.56
N ASN A 118 1.43 1.12 -10.99
CA ASN A 118 0.44 0.07 -11.18
C ASN A 118 0.88 -0.95 -12.25
N LEU A 119 1.45 -0.47 -13.36
CA LEU A 119 1.97 -1.34 -14.43
C LEU A 119 3.18 -2.15 -13.98
N TRP A 120 4.10 -1.54 -13.21
CA TRP A 120 5.26 -2.23 -12.66
C TRP A 120 4.82 -3.34 -11.71
N ALA A 121 3.89 -3.06 -10.78
CA ALA A 121 3.34 -4.07 -9.89
C ALA A 121 2.62 -5.20 -10.65
N ALA A 122 1.74 -4.85 -11.60
CA ALA A 122 0.97 -5.81 -12.39
C ALA A 122 1.87 -6.77 -13.20
N LYS A 123 3.01 -6.30 -13.73
CA LYS A 123 4.00 -7.14 -14.42
C LYS A 123 4.44 -8.32 -13.56
N TRP A 124 4.70 -8.09 -12.27
CA TRP A 124 5.13 -9.16 -11.35
C TRP A 124 4.02 -10.14 -10.99
N ILE A 125 2.76 -9.69 -11.03
CA ILE A 125 1.60 -10.56 -10.79
C ILE A 125 1.40 -11.51 -11.97
N VAL A 126 1.45 -11.01 -13.21
CA VAL A 126 1.11 -11.82 -14.40
C VAL A 126 2.28 -12.64 -14.96
N ASP A 127 3.53 -12.27 -14.65
CA ASP A 127 4.71 -12.96 -15.18
C ASP A 127 4.88 -14.35 -14.54
N ASN A 128 4.67 -15.39 -15.35
CA ASN A 128 4.84 -16.79 -14.96
C ASN A 128 6.26 -17.32 -15.17
N SER A 129 7.16 -16.53 -15.76
CA SER A 129 8.57 -16.92 -15.96
C SER A 129 9.43 -16.72 -14.72
N ARG A 130 8.96 -15.91 -13.76
CA ARG A 130 9.67 -15.60 -12.51
C ARG A 130 9.46 -16.68 -11.46
N THR A 131 10.43 -16.82 -10.58
CA THR A 131 10.34 -17.66 -9.38
C THR A 131 9.50 -16.97 -8.30
N PHE A 132 8.99 -17.76 -7.35
CA PHE A 132 8.32 -17.22 -6.16
C PHE A 132 9.23 -16.25 -5.39
N ALA A 133 10.53 -16.58 -5.28
CA ALA A 133 11.50 -15.75 -4.57
C ALA A 133 11.71 -14.38 -5.22
N GLU A 134 11.82 -14.31 -6.56
CA GLU A 134 11.91 -13.04 -7.29
C GLU A 134 10.64 -12.20 -7.11
N ARG A 135 9.46 -12.83 -7.24
CA ARG A 135 8.20 -12.11 -7.03
C ARG A 135 8.01 -11.65 -5.60
N LEU A 136 8.50 -12.39 -4.61
CA LEU A 136 8.43 -11.98 -3.20
C LEU A 136 9.29 -10.73 -2.94
N VAL A 137 10.44 -10.59 -3.63
CA VAL A 137 11.26 -9.36 -3.59
C VAL A 137 10.50 -8.18 -4.21
N ALA A 138 9.89 -8.38 -5.38
CA ALA A 138 9.09 -7.34 -6.02
C ALA A 138 7.87 -6.94 -5.17
N PHE A 139 7.24 -7.91 -4.51
CA PHE A 139 6.14 -7.67 -3.59
C PHE A 139 6.55 -6.78 -2.41
N VAL A 140 7.69 -7.04 -1.78
CA VAL A 140 8.25 -6.16 -0.73
C VAL A 140 8.50 -4.74 -1.25
N CYS A 141 8.86 -4.58 -2.53
CA CYS A 141 9.00 -3.25 -3.12
C CYS A 141 7.66 -2.53 -3.27
N VAL A 142 6.56 -3.25 -3.56
CA VAL A 142 5.21 -2.67 -3.62
C VAL A 142 4.74 -2.24 -2.23
N GLU A 143 4.80 -3.13 -1.23
CA GLU A 143 4.35 -2.86 0.14
C GLU A 143 5.17 -1.75 0.81
N GLY A 144 6.50 -1.74 0.57
CA GLY A 144 7.42 -0.84 1.24
C GLY A 144 7.79 0.40 0.42
N ILE A 145 8.47 0.19 -0.70
CA ILE A 145 9.07 1.30 -1.47
C ILE A 145 7.96 2.14 -2.09
N PHE A 146 6.95 1.54 -2.71
CA PHE A 146 5.88 2.32 -3.34
C PHE A 146 4.96 3.04 -2.35
N CYS A 147 4.99 2.68 -1.07
CA CYS A 147 4.18 3.36 -0.05
C CYS A 147 4.98 4.45 0.69
N CYS A 148 6.31 4.46 0.58
CA CYS A 148 7.16 5.27 1.46
C CYS A 148 6.98 6.78 1.27
N SER A 149 6.83 7.27 0.04
CA SER A 149 6.59 8.71 -0.18
C SER A 149 5.18 9.11 0.25
N CYS A 150 4.17 8.25 0.06
CA CYS A 150 2.82 8.51 0.51
C CYS A 150 2.76 8.68 2.03
N PHE A 151 3.41 7.77 2.78
CA PHE A 151 3.50 7.87 4.23
C PHE A 151 4.25 9.12 4.69
N ALA A 152 5.30 9.52 3.97
CA ALA A 152 6.03 10.75 4.27
C ALA A 152 5.18 12.01 4.00
N MET A 153 4.44 12.04 2.89
CA MET A 153 3.55 13.14 2.51
C MET A 153 2.43 13.35 3.53
N ILE A 154 1.75 12.28 3.94
CA ILE A 154 0.71 12.36 4.99
C ILE A 154 1.34 12.67 6.35
N GLY A 155 2.52 12.13 6.65
CA GLY A 155 3.30 12.49 7.84
C GLY A 155 3.65 13.98 7.90
N TRP A 156 3.84 14.62 6.75
CA TRP A 156 4.01 16.08 6.67
C TRP A 156 2.70 16.83 6.92
N ILE A 157 1.55 16.36 6.41
CA ILE A 157 0.24 16.95 6.77
C ILE A 157 -0.01 16.85 8.29
N LYS A 158 0.33 15.70 8.88
CA LYS A 158 0.27 15.46 10.33
C LYS A 158 1.14 16.44 11.12
N SER A 159 2.38 16.70 10.67
CA SER A 159 3.29 17.62 11.37
C SER A 159 2.81 19.07 11.35
N ASN A 160 1.93 19.42 10.40
CA ASN A 160 1.22 20.71 10.36
C ASN A 160 -0.05 20.74 11.23
N GLY A 161 -0.35 19.67 11.98
CA GLY A 161 -1.48 19.62 12.90
C GLY A 161 -2.85 19.51 12.24
N LYS A 162 -2.91 18.97 11.01
CA LYS A 162 -4.14 18.83 10.21
C LYS A 162 -4.49 17.36 9.98
N MET A 163 -5.76 17.11 9.66
CA MET A 163 -6.25 15.80 9.23
C MET A 163 -5.92 14.67 10.23
N PRO A 164 -6.38 14.78 11.49
CA PRO A 164 -6.03 13.80 12.53
C PRO A 164 -6.55 12.38 12.24
N GLY A 165 -7.72 12.24 11.60
CA GLY A 165 -8.25 10.95 11.16
C GLY A 165 -7.36 10.32 10.11
N LEU A 166 -6.99 11.06 9.06
CA LEU A 166 -6.06 10.61 8.02
C LEU A 166 -4.67 10.29 8.58
N SER A 167 -4.22 11.07 9.55
CA SER A 167 -2.94 10.86 10.24
C SER A 167 -2.93 9.54 11.02
N LEU A 168 -4.02 9.24 11.74
CA LEU A 168 -4.17 7.98 12.47
C LEU A 168 -4.26 6.80 11.50
N ALA A 169 -5.07 6.92 10.44
CA ALA A 169 -5.16 5.90 9.39
C ALA A 169 -3.79 5.60 8.77
N ASN A 170 -3.02 6.64 8.46
CA ASN A 170 -1.66 6.50 7.93
C ASN A 170 -0.71 5.77 8.89
N ASP A 171 -0.78 6.04 10.19
CA ASP A 171 0.03 5.33 11.18
C ASP A 171 -0.35 3.85 11.29
N LEU A 172 -1.65 3.54 11.22
CA LEU A 172 -2.18 2.17 11.27
C LEU A 172 -1.80 1.37 10.02
N ILE A 173 -2.04 1.94 8.84
CA ILE A 173 -1.68 1.32 7.55
C ILE A 173 -0.17 1.10 7.48
N ARG A 174 0.65 2.10 7.82
CA ARG A 174 2.10 1.96 7.81
C ARG A 174 2.59 0.81 8.72
N ARG A 175 2.00 0.66 9.90
CA ARG A 175 2.33 -0.43 10.83
C ARG A 175 1.98 -1.79 10.22
N ASP A 176 0.85 -1.86 9.50
CA ASP A 176 0.44 -3.08 8.82
C ASP A 176 1.41 -3.42 7.67
N GLU A 177 1.79 -2.44 6.84
CA GLU A 177 2.79 -2.60 5.78
C GLU A 177 4.16 -3.07 6.33
N ASP A 178 4.64 -2.44 7.42
CA ASP A 178 5.87 -2.87 8.08
C ASP A 178 5.77 -4.36 8.51
N THR A 179 4.59 -4.79 8.97
CA THR A 179 4.32 -6.18 9.36
C THR A 179 4.31 -7.11 8.15
N HIS A 180 3.74 -6.68 7.02
CA HIS A 180 3.72 -7.46 5.78
C HIS A 180 5.13 -7.63 5.20
N ILE A 181 5.93 -6.56 5.18
CA ILE A 181 7.33 -6.56 4.74
C ILE A 181 8.15 -7.50 5.62
N ASP A 182 8.03 -7.38 6.94
CA ASP A 182 8.72 -8.25 7.89
C ASP A 182 8.37 -9.72 7.65
N PHE A 183 7.09 -10.01 7.38
CA PHE A 183 6.62 -11.36 7.08
C PHE A 183 7.20 -11.88 5.77
N ALA A 184 7.16 -11.09 4.70
CA ALA A 184 7.74 -11.46 3.41
C ALA A 184 9.26 -11.70 3.54
N CYS A 185 9.97 -10.87 4.29
CA CYS A 185 11.40 -11.07 4.60
C CYS A 185 11.66 -12.35 5.40
N ALA A 186 10.81 -12.64 6.40
CA ALA A 186 10.91 -13.88 7.17
C ALA A 186 10.64 -15.11 6.29
N LEU A 187 9.65 -15.05 5.41
CA LEU A 187 9.34 -16.11 4.46
C LEU A 187 10.47 -16.32 3.44
N PHE A 188 11.04 -15.23 2.92
CA PHE A 188 12.17 -15.27 1.99
C PHE A 188 13.38 -16.03 2.56
N ARG A 189 13.66 -15.86 3.86
CA ARG A 189 14.73 -16.61 4.57
C ARG A 189 14.47 -18.12 4.62
N HIS A 190 13.22 -18.57 4.49
CA HIS A 190 12.88 -20.00 4.44
C HIS A 190 12.99 -20.60 3.02
N ILE A 191 13.16 -19.77 1.98
CA ILE A 191 13.36 -20.24 0.61
C ILE A 191 14.79 -20.77 0.46
N ARG A 192 14.95 -21.92 -0.22
CA ARG A 192 16.27 -22.54 -0.43
C ARG A 192 17.06 -21.90 -1.59
N SER A 193 16.39 -21.61 -2.70
CA SER A 193 17.01 -21.04 -3.90
C SER A 193 16.63 -19.57 -4.00
N HIS A 194 17.59 -18.69 -3.69
CA HIS A 194 17.41 -17.25 -3.80
C HIS A 194 17.80 -16.76 -5.20
N PRO A 195 17.18 -15.67 -5.69
CA PRO A 195 17.69 -14.96 -6.85
C PRO A 195 19.09 -14.42 -6.58
N ALA A 196 19.86 -14.21 -7.65
CA ALA A 196 21.17 -13.57 -7.55
C ALA A 196 21.04 -12.19 -6.88
N SER A 197 21.98 -11.84 -6.01
CA SER A 197 21.96 -10.54 -5.31
C SER A 197 21.89 -9.36 -6.27
N SER A 198 22.52 -9.45 -7.45
CA SER A 198 22.42 -8.44 -8.51
C SER A 198 21.00 -8.24 -9.00
N SER A 199 20.22 -9.32 -9.17
CA SER A 199 18.82 -9.25 -9.60
C SER A 199 17.91 -8.66 -8.52
N ILE A 200 18.20 -8.94 -7.24
CA ILE A 200 17.52 -8.29 -6.11
C ILE A 200 17.78 -6.78 -6.13
N VAL A 201 19.05 -6.38 -6.25
CA VAL A 201 19.45 -4.97 -6.29
C VAL A 201 18.81 -4.25 -7.48
N GLU A 202 18.81 -4.87 -8.66
CA GLU A 202 18.16 -4.32 -9.85
C GLU A 202 16.65 -4.11 -9.63
N THR A 203 15.95 -5.10 -9.08
CA THR A 203 14.51 -4.99 -8.78
C THR A 203 14.21 -3.86 -7.79
N VAL A 204 15.03 -3.73 -6.75
CA VAL A 204 14.90 -2.66 -5.75
C VAL A 204 15.20 -1.29 -6.37
N GLN A 205 16.23 -1.19 -7.21
CA GLN A 205 16.59 0.06 -7.88
C GLN A 205 15.49 0.51 -8.84
N GLU A 206 14.92 -0.40 -9.64
CA GLU A 206 13.77 -0.09 -10.50
C GLU A 206 12.60 0.46 -9.67
N ALA A 207 12.30 -0.15 -8.53
CA ALA A 207 11.22 0.32 -7.66
C ALA A 207 11.52 1.70 -7.05
N VAL A 208 12.77 1.97 -6.65
CA VAL A 208 13.20 3.29 -6.15
C VAL A 208 13.07 4.36 -7.23
N ASP A 209 13.47 4.06 -8.47
CA ASP A 209 13.38 5.01 -9.58
C ASP A 209 11.92 5.36 -9.87
N VAL A 210 11.04 4.34 -9.90
CA VAL A 210 9.60 4.51 -10.08
C VAL A 210 8.98 5.33 -8.95
N GLU A 211 9.34 5.05 -7.70
CA GLU A 211 8.82 5.79 -6.53
C GLU A 211 9.31 7.24 -6.52
N THR A 212 10.55 7.48 -6.94
CA THR A 212 11.13 8.83 -7.03
C THR A 212 10.34 9.69 -8.00
N GLU A 213 10.01 9.18 -9.18
CA GLU A 213 9.16 9.87 -10.17
C GLU A 213 7.76 10.17 -9.63
N PHE A 214 7.19 9.26 -8.84
CA PHE A 214 5.90 9.52 -8.17
C PHE A 214 5.99 10.63 -7.12
N ALA A 215 7.06 10.65 -6.33
CA ALA A 215 7.25 11.57 -5.23
C ALA A 215 7.51 13.03 -5.67
N ILE A 216 8.17 13.22 -6.83
CA ILE A 216 8.55 14.56 -7.34
C ILE A 216 7.60 15.13 -8.41
N GLY A 217 6.87 14.28 -9.12
CA GLY A 217 5.87 14.69 -10.13
C GLY A 217 4.52 15.06 -9.52
#